data_AF-A0A851A3L2-F1
#
_entry.id   AF-A0A851A3L2-F1
#
_cell.length_a   1.000
_cell.length_b   1.000
_cell.length_c   1.000
_cell.angle_alpha   90.00
_cell.angle_beta   90.00
_cell.angle_gamma   90.00
#
_symmetry.space_group_name_H-M   'P 1'
#
loop_
_entity.id
_entity.type
_entity.pdbx_description
1 polymer ?
#
loop_
_entity_poly.entity_id
_entity_poly.type
_entity_poly.pdbx_seq_one_letter_code
_entity_poly.pdbx_strand_id
1 'polypeptide(L)'
;KIGKDRVFNTPLCEQGIVGFGIGVAVAGATAIAEIQFADYIFPAFDQIVNEAAKYRYRSGDLFNCGSLTIRAPWGCVGHGALYHSQSPEAFFAHCPGIKAGLPISLVQVTPLLAVCLAEDLLNLMLIFPFVFIYPVEQVPVEPYNIPLSQAEVLQTGSDVTLVAWGTQVHVIKEVAAMAQEKLGVSCEVIDLRTILPWDTETVCK
;
A
#
# COMPACT_ATOMS: atom_id res chain seq x y z
N LYS A 1 9.06 4.23 -24.12
CA LYS A 1 7.65 4.64 -24.36
C LYS A 1 7.38 6.08 -23.94
N ILE A 2 7.84 6.55 -22.76
CA ILE A 2 7.39 7.85 -22.18
C ILE A 2 8.51 8.90 -22.00
N GLY A 3 9.74 8.61 -22.43
CA GLY A 3 10.89 9.53 -22.41
C GLY A 3 11.75 9.42 -21.13
N LYS A 4 13.06 9.68 -21.27
CA LYS A 4 14.04 9.60 -20.17
C LYS A 4 13.84 10.70 -19.11
N ASP A 5 13.21 11.81 -19.48
CA ASP A 5 12.97 12.94 -18.57
C ASP A 5 11.76 12.67 -17.65
N ARG A 6 11.01 11.58 -17.89
CA ARG A 6 9.84 11.16 -17.09
C ARG A 6 10.07 9.88 -16.30
N VAL A 7 11.03 9.05 -16.73
CA VAL A 7 11.43 7.82 -16.05
C VAL A 7 12.96 7.78 -16.06
N PHE A 8 13.55 8.04 -14.90
CA PHE A 8 14.99 8.20 -14.75
C PHE A 8 15.47 7.58 -13.44
N ASN A 9 16.76 7.26 -13.40
CA ASN A 9 17.42 6.79 -12.19
C ASN A 9 17.82 7.97 -11.31
N THR A 10 17.78 7.78 -10.01
CA THR A 10 18.30 8.71 -9.00
C THR A 10 19.67 8.23 -8.50
N PRO A 11 20.45 9.10 -7.82
CA PRO A 11 21.51 8.62 -6.94
C PRO A 11 20.96 7.67 -5.87
N LEU A 12 21.80 6.75 -5.39
CA LEU A 12 21.43 5.75 -4.39
C LEU A 12 21.33 6.40 -2.99
N CYS A 13 20.20 7.04 -2.72
CA CYS A 13 19.95 7.81 -1.50
C CYS A 13 18.43 7.98 -1.26
N GLU A 14 17.85 7.19 -0.36
CA GLU A 14 16.39 7.11 -0.17
C GLU A 14 15.79 8.40 0.41
N GLN A 15 16.48 9.05 1.36
CA GLN A 15 16.08 10.37 1.85
C GLN A 15 16.04 11.42 0.71
N GLY A 16 16.98 11.32 -0.23
CA GLY A 16 17.03 12.19 -1.41
C GLY A 16 15.91 11.89 -2.38
N ILE A 17 15.59 10.61 -2.60
CA ILE A 17 14.48 10.17 -3.46
C ILE A 17 13.15 10.74 -2.97
N VAL A 18 12.83 10.59 -1.68
CA VAL A 18 11.57 11.09 -1.13
C VAL A 18 11.56 12.61 -1.08
N GLY A 19 12.62 13.25 -0.59
CA GLY A 19 12.70 14.72 -0.54
C GLY A 19 12.58 15.37 -1.92
N PHE A 20 13.20 14.76 -2.94
CA PHE A 20 13.05 15.19 -4.33
C PHE A 20 11.60 15.03 -4.81
N GLY A 21 10.96 13.89 -4.53
CA GLY A 21 9.56 13.65 -4.86
C GLY A 21 8.61 14.67 -4.23
N ILE A 22 8.84 15.05 -2.96
CA ILE A 22 8.09 16.10 -2.27
C ILE A 22 8.22 17.42 -3.03
N GLY A 23 9.44 17.83 -3.40
CA GLY A 23 9.66 19.08 -4.15
C GLY A 23 8.96 19.10 -5.50
N VAL A 24 8.99 17.98 -6.24
CA VAL A 24 8.27 17.82 -7.52
C VAL A 24 6.75 17.94 -7.31
N ALA A 25 6.22 17.31 -6.26
CA ALA A 25 4.80 17.36 -5.94
C ALA A 25 4.33 18.76 -5.54
N VAL A 26 5.11 19.47 -4.73
CA VAL A 26 4.85 20.86 -4.34
C VAL A 26 4.85 21.81 -5.54
N ALA A 27 5.65 21.52 -6.57
CA ALA A 27 5.63 22.27 -7.82
C ALA A 27 4.41 21.97 -8.72
N GLY A 28 3.52 21.07 -8.30
CA GLY A 28 2.26 20.74 -8.98
C GLY A 28 2.35 19.58 -9.98
N ALA A 29 3.47 18.87 -10.04
CA ALA A 29 3.63 17.69 -10.91
C ALA A 29 3.33 16.40 -10.13
N THR A 30 2.88 15.35 -10.83
CA THR A 30 2.75 14.01 -10.23
C THR A 30 4.12 13.38 -10.04
N ALA A 31 4.44 12.98 -8.81
CA ALA A 31 5.68 12.32 -8.44
C ALA A 31 5.42 10.87 -8.02
N ILE A 32 6.08 9.92 -8.69
CA ILE A 32 6.01 8.50 -8.36
C ILE A 32 7.40 8.04 -7.96
N ALA A 33 7.66 8.02 -6.66
CA ALA A 33 8.94 7.63 -6.09
C ALA A 33 8.97 6.12 -5.85
N GLU A 34 10.08 5.47 -6.17
CA GLU A 34 10.31 4.07 -5.86
C GLU A 34 11.40 3.94 -4.79
N ILE A 35 11.09 3.19 -3.74
CA ILE A 35 12.06 2.69 -2.77
C ILE A 35 12.29 1.22 -3.07
N GLN A 36 13.55 0.81 -3.20
CA GLN A 36 13.90 -0.48 -3.81
C GLN A 36 13.40 -1.68 -2.98
N PHE A 37 13.37 -1.58 -1.65
CA PHE A 37 12.70 -2.50 -0.74
C PHE A 37 12.14 -1.70 0.44
N ALA A 38 10.99 -2.10 0.98
CA ALA A 38 10.41 -1.46 2.16
C ALA A 38 11.37 -1.46 3.35
N ASP A 39 12.26 -2.46 3.45
CA ASP A 39 13.36 -2.54 4.41
C ASP A 39 14.31 -1.32 4.34
N TYR A 40 14.44 -0.69 3.17
CA TYR A 40 15.30 0.47 2.93
C TYR A 40 14.54 1.80 2.98
N ILE A 41 13.29 1.82 3.42
CA ILE A 41 12.50 3.07 3.50
C ILE A 41 12.92 3.96 4.68
N PHE A 42 13.55 3.38 5.70
CA PHE A 42 13.84 4.07 6.97
C PHE A 42 14.78 5.28 6.87
N PRO A 43 15.80 5.34 5.98
CA PRO A 43 16.54 6.57 5.74
C PRO A 43 15.63 7.74 5.32
N ALA A 44 14.51 7.45 4.63
CA ALA A 44 13.53 8.46 4.23
C ALA A 44 12.44 8.72 5.27
N PHE A 45 12.47 8.07 6.45
CA PHE A 45 11.40 8.16 7.43
C PHE A 45 11.13 9.59 7.89
N ASP A 46 12.17 10.41 8.06
CA ASP A 46 12.01 11.82 8.43
C ASP A 46 11.29 12.64 7.33
N GLN A 47 11.67 12.44 6.06
CA GLN A 47 10.99 13.08 4.92
C GLN A 47 9.53 12.65 4.80
N ILE A 48 9.23 11.39 5.09
CA ILE A 48 7.86 10.88 5.05
C ILE A 48 7.04 11.46 6.21
N VAL A 49 7.55 11.33 7.44
CA VAL A 49 6.78 11.58 8.66
C VAL A 49 6.73 13.06 9.04
N ASN A 50 7.85 13.77 8.96
CA ASN A 50 7.92 15.16 9.38
C ASN A 50 7.62 16.14 8.24
N GLU A 51 8.03 15.81 7.02
CA GLU A 51 7.82 16.71 5.87
C GLU A 51 6.53 16.38 5.13
N ALA A 52 6.45 15.23 4.45
CA ALA A 52 5.37 14.91 3.53
C ALA A 52 4.00 14.83 4.23
N ALA A 53 3.90 14.04 5.31
CA ALA A 53 2.64 13.84 6.03
C ALA A 53 2.06 15.15 6.62
N LYS A 54 2.93 16.10 6.97
CA LYS A 54 2.54 17.36 7.61
C LYS A 54 2.46 18.53 6.63
N TYR A 55 2.84 18.35 5.36
CA TYR A 55 3.07 19.46 4.42
C TYR A 55 1.83 20.34 4.22
N ARG A 56 0.66 19.71 4.02
CA ARG A 56 -0.63 20.41 3.89
C ARG A 56 -1.06 21.07 5.19
N TYR A 57 -0.95 20.33 6.30
CA TYR A 57 -1.41 20.79 7.60
C TYR A 57 -0.61 22.01 8.09
N ARG A 58 0.73 21.94 8.02
CA ARG A 58 1.62 23.01 8.51
C ARG A 58 1.53 24.30 7.70
N SER A 59 1.07 24.22 6.45
CA SER A 59 0.93 25.38 5.58
C SER A 59 -0.47 26.02 5.63
N GLY A 60 -1.42 25.42 6.36
CA GLY A 60 -2.82 25.82 6.28
C GLY A 60 -3.39 25.65 4.86
N ASP A 61 -2.97 24.60 4.16
CA ASP A 61 -3.33 24.28 2.77
C ASP A 61 -2.79 25.25 1.70
N LEU A 62 -1.88 26.17 2.05
CA LEU A 62 -1.20 27.01 1.05
C LEU A 62 -0.25 26.22 0.14
N PHE A 63 0.30 25.11 0.66
CA PHE A 63 1.16 24.19 -0.08
C PHE A 63 0.85 22.75 0.33
N ASN A 64 0.95 21.81 -0.61
CA ASN A 64 0.80 20.38 -0.34
C ASN A 64 1.74 19.56 -1.23
N CYS A 65 1.88 18.27 -0.90
CA CYS A 65 2.58 17.29 -1.74
C CYS A 65 1.67 16.09 -2.03
N GLY A 66 0.37 16.34 -2.26
CA GLY A 66 -0.63 15.30 -2.42
C GLY A 66 -0.45 14.46 -3.69
N SER A 67 0.20 15.02 -4.71
CA SER A 67 0.53 14.31 -5.95
C SER A 67 1.75 13.38 -5.84
N LEU A 68 2.26 13.12 -4.62
CA LEU A 68 3.34 12.18 -4.34
C LEU A 68 2.78 10.80 -3.98
N THR A 69 3.17 9.79 -4.75
CA THR A 69 3.04 8.38 -4.39
C THR A 69 4.42 7.76 -4.20
N ILE A 70 4.62 7.08 -3.07
CA ILE A 70 5.81 6.26 -2.80
C ILE A 70 5.42 4.80 -2.94
N ARG A 71 6.13 4.04 -3.78
CA ARG A 71 5.96 2.59 -3.91
C ARG A 71 7.19 1.84 -3.42
N ALA A 72 6.99 0.71 -2.73
CA ALA A 72 8.08 -0.15 -2.27
C ALA A 72 7.69 -1.63 -2.31
N PRO A 73 8.59 -2.54 -2.72
CA PRO A 73 8.43 -3.98 -2.50
C PRO A 73 8.39 -4.31 -1.01
N TRP A 74 7.45 -5.17 -0.58
CA TRP A 74 7.08 -5.36 0.83
C TRP A 74 6.87 -6.83 1.17
N GLY A 75 7.11 -7.24 2.42
CA GLY A 75 6.74 -8.56 2.94
C GLY A 75 7.74 -9.68 2.64
N CYS A 76 7.50 -10.86 3.23
CA CYS A 76 8.46 -11.96 3.24
C CYS A 76 8.61 -12.67 1.89
N VAL A 77 9.84 -13.04 1.53
CA VAL A 77 10.12 -13.69 0.23
C VAL A 77 10.68 -15.11 0.34
N GLY A 78 10.47 -15.76 1.48
CA GLY A 78 11.00 -17.10 1.79
C GLY A 78 12.47 -17.10 2.23
N HIS A 79 13.34 -16.35 1.55
CA HIS A 79 14.79 -16.31 1.82
C HIS A 79 15.37 -14.89 1.94
N GLY A 80 14.53 -13.88 2.17
CA GLY A 80 14.95 -12.47 2.22
C GLY A 80 15.71 -12.05 3.49
N ALA A 81 15.70 -12.89 4.52
CA ALA A 81 16.30 -12.63 5.83
C ALA A 81 15.88 -11.25 6.38
N LEU A 82 16.79 -10.52 7.01
CA LEU A 82 16.49 -9.29 7.77
C LEU A 82 16.10 -8.09 6.90
N TYR A 83 16.60 -8.00 5.66
CA TYR A 83 16.58 -6.76 4.86
C TYR A 83 15.88 -6.89 3.50
N HIS A 84 15.15 -7.99 3.28
CA HIS A 84 14.29 -8.18 2.11
C HIS A 84 12.98 -8.89 2.50
N SER A 85 12.50 -8.69 3.73
CA SER A 85 11.32 -9.41 4.24
C SER A 85 10.42 -8.56 5.15
N GLN A 86 10.75 -7.30 5.38
CA GLN A 86 10.04 -6.51 6.38
C GLN A 86 8.64 -6.08 5.93
N SER A 87 7.80 -5.90 6.94
CA SER A 87 6.45 -5.35 6.85
C SER A 87 6.35 -4.11 7.75
N PRO A 88 6.79 -2.91 7.28
CA PRO A 88 6.92 -1.72 8.13
C PRO A 88 5.65 -0.87 8.23
N GLU A 89 4.49 -1.33 7.76
CA GLU A 89 3.24 -0.55 7.71
C GLU A 89 2.84 0.02 9.07
N ALA A 90 3.11 -0.70 10.17
CA ALA A 90 2.80 -0.26 11.52
C ALA A 90 3.60 1.00 11.94
N PHE A 91 4.83 1.18 11.44
CA PHE A 91 5.60 2.41 11.70
C PHE A 91 4.94 3.64 11.09
N PHE A 92 4.28 3.47 9.95
CA PHE A 92 3.59 4.55 9.24
C PHE A 92 2.15 4.72 9.70
N ALA A 93 1.51 3.68 10.23
CA ALA A 93 0.13 3.74 10.75
C ALA A 93 -0.04 4.75 11.91
N HIS A 94 1.05 5.11 12.59
CA HIS A 94 1.04 6.14 13.64
C HIS A 94 1.36 7.56 13.13
N CYS A 95 1.37 7.77 11.81
CA CYS A 95 1.66 9.07 11.19
C CYS A 95 0.41 9.62 10.47
N PRO A 96 -0.35 10.54 11.09
CA PRO A 96 -1.45 11.22 10.41
C PRO A 96 -0.98 12.00 9.18
N GLY A 97 -1.79 11.97 8.11
CA GLY A 97 -1.47 12.65 6.85
C GLY A 97 -0.90 11.73 5.75
N ILE A 98 -0.80 10.43 6.03
CA ILE A 98 -0.39 9.40 5.08
C ILE A 98 -1.55 8.45 4.83
N LYS A 99 -1.70 7.99 3.58
CA LYS A 99 -2.52 6.83 3.24
C LYS A 99 -1.65 5.64 2.86
N ALA A 100 -1.94 4.47 3.43
CA ALA A 100 -1.15 3.27 3.22
C ALA A 100 -1.99 2.14 2.62
N GLY A 101 -1.77 1.82 1.34
CA GLY A 101 -2.49 0.78 0.59
C GLY A 101 -1.62 -0.44 0.29
N LEU A 102 -2.18 -1.65 0.46
CA LEU A 102 -1.53 -2.93 0.24
C LEU A 102 -2.39 -3.84 -0.66
N PRO A 103 -2.13 -3.88 -1.97
CA PRO A 103 -2.87 -4.75 -2.87
C PRO A 103 -2.50 -6.22 -2.63
N ILE A 104 -3.49 -7.13 -2.72
CA ILE A 104 -3.29 -8.57 -2.52
C ILE A 104 -3.12 -9.38 -3.82
N SER A 105 -3.38 -8.76 -4.98
CA SER A 105 -3.29 -9.39 -6.30
C SER A 105 -2.97 -8.39 -7.43
N LEU A 106 -2.59 -8.89 -8.60
CA LEU A 106 -2.25 -8.05 -9.77
C LEU A 106 -3.44 -7.22 -10.24
N VAL A 107 -4.62 -7.82 -10.16
CA VAL A 107 -5.89 -7.15 -10.48
C VAL A 107 -6.03 -5.89 -9.63
N GLN A 108 -5.62 -5.92 -8.35
CA GLN A 108 -5.72 -4.76 -7.46
C GLN A 108 -4.60 -3.71 -7.62
N VAL A 109 -3.41 -4.07 -8.11
CA VAL A 109 -2.26 -3.14 -8.17
C VAL A 109 -2.53 -1.92 -9.04
N THR A 110 -2.98 -2.13 -10.28
CA THR A 110 -3.25 -1.06 -11.25
C THR A 110 -4.36 -0.09 -10.81
N PRO A 111 -5.56 -0.55 -10.42
CA PRO A 111 -6.65 0.34 -10.00
C PRO A 111 -6.32 1.05 -8.68
N LEU A 112 -5.62 0.40 -7.75
CA LEU A 112 -5.22 1.03 -6.49
C LEU A 112 -4.19 2.13 -6.74
N LEU A 113 -3.20 1.89 -7.61
CA LEU A 113 -2.25 2.92 -8.02
C LEU A 113 -2.96 4.10 -8.69
N ALA A 114 -3.94 3.85 -9.56
CA ALA A 114 -4.71 4.90 -10.21
C ALA A 114 -5.44 5.79 -9.18
N VAL A 115 -6.01 5.19 -8.12
CA VAL A 115 -6.64 5.92 -7.02
C VAL A 115 -5.60 6.72 -6.22
N CYS A 116 -4.46 6.12 -5.86
CA CYS A 116 -3.36 6.83 -5.17
C CYS A 116 -2.86 8.04 -5.97
N LEU A 117 -2.83 7.96 -7.30
CA LEU A 117 -2.40 9.06 -8.17
C LEU A 117 -3.47 10.13 -8.40
N ALA A 118 -4.75 9.79 -8.18
CA ALA A 118 -5.87 10.72 -8.32
C ALA A 118 -6.18 11.47 -7.02
N GLU A 119 -5.76 10.94 -5.88
CA GLU A 119 -5.94 11.59 -4.59
C GLU A 119 -4.93 12.72 -4.35
N ASP A 120 -5.40 13.78 -3.69
CA ASP A 120 -4.55 14.91 -3.28
C ASP A 120 -4.04 14.68 -1.84
N LEU A 121 -3.37 13.56 -1.59
CA LEU A 121 -2.80 13.20 -0.29
C LEU A 121 -1.57 12.29 -0.46
N LEU A 122 -0.63 12.32 0.50
CA LEU A 122 0.54 11.43 0.43
C LEU A 122 0.11 9.96 0.47
N ASN A 123 0.47 9.22 -0.57
CA ASN A 123 0.18 7.80 -0.68
C ASN A 123 1.44 6.95 -0.56
N LEU A 124 1.40 5.94 0.31
CA LEU A 124 2.40 4.88 0.46
C LEU A 124 1.79 3.57 -0.02
N MET A 125 2.32 3.02 -1.11
CA MET A 125 1.87 1.77 -1.70
C MET A 125 2.90 0.68 -1.47
N LEU A 126 2.58 -0.27 -0.59
CA LEU A 126 3.45 -1.39 -0.24
C LEU A 126 3.02 -2.63 -1.03
N ILE A 127 3.89 -3.11 -1.91
CA ILE A 127 3.55 -4.12 -2.91
C ILE A 127 4.29 -5.41 -2.62
N PHE A 128 3.58 -6.51 -2.45
CA PHE A 128 4.22 -7.81 -2.29
C PHE A 128 4.91 -8.26 -3.60
N PRO A 129 6.22 -8.57 -3.62
CA PRO A 129 6.95 -8.89 -4.84
C PRO A 129 6.38 -10.09 -5.61
N PHE A 130 5.87 -11.11 -4.92
CA PHE A 130 5.33 -12.29 -5.58
C PHE A 130 3.94 -12.07 -6.19
N VAL A 131 3.28 -10.92 -5.95
CA VAL A 131 2.08 -10.58 -6.75
C VAL A 131 2.41 -10.64 -8.24
N PHE A 132 3.64 -10.31 -8.64
CA PHE A 132 4.11 -10.42 -10.04
C PHE A 132 4.50 -11.82 -10.51
N ILE A 133 4.44 -12.84 -9.64
CA ILE A 133 4.92 -14.21 -9.90
C ILE A 133 3.79 -15.26 -9.74
N TYR A 134 2.76 -14.97 -8.93
CA TYR A 134 1.56 -15.80 -8.77
C TYR A 134 0.66 -15.76 -10.04
N PRO A 135 -0.22 -16.76 -10.26
CA PRO A 135 -0.74 -17.09 -11.58
C PRO A 135 -1.44 -15.89 -12.24
N VAL A 136 -1.27 -15.78 -13.56
CA VAL A 136 -1.80 -14.72 -14.41
C VAL A 136 -3.30 -14.57 -14.20
N GLU A 137 -3.69 -13.57 -13.42
CA GLU A 137 -5.08 -13.13 -13.33
C GLU A 137 -5.42 -12.30 -14.57
N GLN A 138 -6.67 -12.39 -15.03
CA GLN A 138 -7.14 -11.47 -16.08
C GLN A 138 -7.31 -10.08 -15.48
N VAL A 139 -6.34 -9.21 -15.75
CA VAL A 139 -6.42 -7.80 -15.37
C VAL A 139 -7.23 -7.05 -16.43
N PRO A 140 -8.33 -6.37 -16.07
CA PRO A 140 -9.06 -5.51 -16.99
C PRO A 140 -8.13 -4.49 -17.66
N VAL A 141 -8.27 -4.34 -18.97
CA VAL A 141 -7.52 -3.32 -19.74
C VAL A 141 -8.07 -1.91 -19.45
N GLU A 142 -9.38 -1.82 -19.26
CA GLU A 142 -10.04 -0.57 -18.92
C GLU A 142 -9.76 -0.15 -17.48
N PRO A 143 -9.52 1.15 -17.21
CA PRO A 143 -9.35 1.64 -15.85
C PRO A 143 -10.61 1.39 -15.03
N TYR A 144 -10.42 0.87 -13.83
CA TYR A 144 -11.42 0.85 -12.78
C TYR A 144 -10.74 1.23 -11.47
N ASN A 145 -11.52 1.56 -10.43
CA ASN A 145 -10.99 2.08 -9.19
C ASN A 145 -11.32 1.15 -8.03
N ILE A 146 -10.35 0.94 -7.15
CA ILE A 146 -10.56 0.30 -5.84
C ILE A 146 -10.47 1.41 -4.80
N PRO A 147 -11.55 1.68 -4.05
CA PRO A 147 -11.54 2.75 -3.05
C PRO A 147 -10.52 2.47 -1.95
N LEU A 148 -9.73 3.49 -1.61
CA LEU A 148 -8.90 3.47 -0.41
C LEU A 148 -9.79 3.57 0.83
N SER A 149 -9.31 3.03 1.95
CA SER A 149 -10.02 3.04 3.24
C SER A 149 -11.32 2.22 3.24
N GLN A 150 -11.41 1.24 2.33
CA GLN A 150 -12.51 0.28 2.29
C GLN A 150 -11.93 -1.14 2.30
N ALA A 151 -12.37 -1.93 3.28
CA ALA A 151 -12.09 -3.35 3.33
C ALA A 151 -13.01 -4.12 2.38
N GLU A 152 -12.67 -5.38 2.09
CA GLU A 152 -13.51 -6.28 1.31
C GLU A 152 -13.80 -7.56 2.09
N VAL A 153 -15.09 -7.86 2.25
CA VAL A 153 -15.55 -9.18 2.72
C VAL A 153 -15.47 -10.15 1.55
N LEU A 154 -14.46 -11.02 1.57
CA LEU A 154 -14.16 -11.98 0.52
C LEU A 154 -14.98 -13.27 0.64
N GLN A 155 -15.39 -13.60 1.86
CA GLN A 155 -16.22 -14.75 2.20
C GLN A 155 -17.06 -14.37 3.41
N THR A 156 -18.37 -14.61 3.37
CA THR A 156 -19.26 -14.38 4.52
C THR A 156 -19.21 -15.55 5.49
N GLY A 157 -19.41 -15.28 6.78
CA GLY A 157 -19.47 -16.30 7.83
C GLY A 157 -20.24 -15.82 9.05
N SER A 158 -20.51 -16.72 10.00
CA SER A 158 -21.37 -16.45 11.16
C SER A 158 -20.71 -16.61 12.53
N ASP A 159 -19.56 -17.30 12.61
CA ASP A 159 -19.02 -17.75 13.90
C ASP A 159 -17.76 -16.96 14.31
N VAL A 160 -16.92 -16.58 13.34
CA VAL A 160 -15.67 -15.85 13.58
C VAL A 160 -15.27 -15.03 12.36
N THR A 161 -14.72 -13.84 12.58
CA THR A 161 -14.17 -12.97 11.53
C THR A 161 -12.65 -13.07 11.50
N LEU A 162 -12.10 -13.30 10.31
CA LEU A 162 -10.67 -13.35 10.02
C LEU A 162 -10.29 -12.11 9.22
N VAL A 163 -9.40 -11.28 9.75
CA VAL A 163 -8.92 -10.05 9.09
C VAL A 163 -7.44 -10.17 8.79
N ALA A 164 -7.05 -9.86 7.55
CA ALA A 164 -5.66 -9.77 7.13
C ALA A 164 -5.48 -8.75 6.00
N TRP A 165 -4.24 -8.58 5.55
CA TRP A 165 -3.87 -7.79 4.37
C TRP A 165 -2.67 -8.44 3.68
N GLY A 166 -2.42 -8.05 2.43
CA GLY A 166 -1.34 -8.62 1.63
C GLY A 166 -1.47 -10.14 1.46
N THR A 167 -0.34 -10.83 1.40
CA THR A 167 -0.25 -12.29 1.22
C THR A 167 -0.99 -13.07 2.30
N GLN A 168 -1.11 -12.51 3.50
CA GLN A 168 -1.75 -13.16 4.64
C GLN A 168 -3.25 -13.40 4.42
N VAL A 169 -3.89 -12.67 3.49
CA VAL A 169 -5.28 -12.91 3.07
C VAL A 169 -5.44 -14.31 2.49
N HIS A 170 -4.48 -14.78 1.68
CA HIS A 170 -4.53 -16.13 1.11
C HIS A 170 -4.41 -17.21 2.19
N VAL A 171 -3.60 -16.96 3.22
CA VAL A 171 -3.44 -17.85 4.38
C VAL A 171 -4.77 -17.96 5.15
N ILE A 172 -5.42 -16.84 5.47
CA ILE A 172 -6.68 -16.90 6.23
C ILE A 172 -7.84 -17.50 5.42
N LYS A 173 -7.82 -17.44 4.08
CA LYS A 173 -8.75 -18.18 3.22
C LYS A 173 -8.58 -19.69 3.38
N GLU A 174 -7.34 -20.19 3.35
CA GLU A 174 -7.06 -21.61 3.60
C GLU A 174 -7.46 -22.03 5.01
N VAL A 175 -7.22 -21.17 6.01
CA VAL A 175 -7.65 -21.39 7.40
C VAL A 175 -9.17 -21.48 7.50
N ALA A 176 -9.91 -20.60 6.83
CA ALA A 176 -11.38 -20.63 6.79
C ALA A 176 -11.90 -21.96 6.21
N ALA A 177 -11.32 -22.44 5.11
CA ALA A 177 -11.67 -23.72 4.51
C ALA A 177 -11.39 -24.90 5.47
N MET A 178 -10.23 -24.91 6.12
CA MET A 178 -9.87 -25.95 7.11
C MET A 178 -10.79 -25.92 8.34
N ALA A 179 -11.17 -24.75 8.82
CA ALA A 179 -12.07 -24.60 9.96
C ALA A 179 -13.47 -25.14 9.65
N GLN A 180 -13.99 -24.87 8.46
CA GLN A 180 -15.25 -25.42 7.97
C GLN A 180 -15.20 -26.94 7.86
N GLU A 181 -14.12 -27.49 7.27
CA GLU A 181 -13.97 -28.94 7.04
C GLU A 181 -13.80 -29.73 8.34
N LYS A 182 -12.92 -29.26 9.23
CA LYS A 182 -12.47 -30.03 10.40
C LYS A 182 -13.29 -29.77 11.65
N LEU A 183 -13.84 -28.56 11.79
CA LEU A 183 -14.49 -28.08 13.01
C LEU A 183 -15.96 -27.68 12.76
N GLY A 184 -16.40 -27.60 11.51
CA GLY A 184 -17.74 -27.11 11.18
C GLY A 184 -17.95 -25.63 11.48
N VAL A 185 -16.87 -24.83 11.56
CA VAL A 185 -16.91 -23.41 11.91
C VAL A 185 -17.01 -22.55 10.64
N SER A 186 -17.97 -21.64 10.62
CA SER A 186 -18.19 -20.68 9.54
C SER A 186 -17.38 -19.39 9.76
N CYS A 187 -16.29 -19.24 9.01
CA CYS A 187 -15.43 -18.06 9.08
C CYS A 187 -15.81 -17.01 8.03
N GLU A 188 -15.95 -15.76 8.46
CA GLU A 188 -15.92 -14.59 7.59
C GLU A 188 -14.47 -14.20 7.30
N VAL A 189 -14.16 -13.81 6.06
CA VAL A 189 -12.80 -13.45 5.62
C VAL A 189 -12.80 -12.03 5.07
N ILE A 190 -12.01 -11.16 5.68
CA ILE A 190 -11.89 -9.74 5.33
C ILE A 190 -10.46 -9.42 4.89
N ASP A 191 -10.32 -8.82 3.72
CA ASP A 191 -9.10 -8.13 3.28
C ASP A 191 -9.20 -6.64 3.64
N LEU A 192 -8.30 -6.20 4.51
CA LEU A 192 -8.31 -4.83 5.02
C LEU A 192 -7.95 -3.79 3.95
N ARG A 193 -7.08 -4.16 2.99
CA ARG A 193 -6.54 -3.32 1.88
C ARG A 193 -5.79 -2.04 2.26
N THR A 194 -6.33 -1.24 3.18
CA THR A 194 -5.79 0.05 3.62
C THR A 194 -5.55 0.05 5.13
N ILE A 195 -4.31 0.35 5.54
CA ILE A 195 -3.92 0.36 6.96
C ILE A 195 -4.27 1.69 7.62
N LEU A 196 -4.17 2.78 6.87
CA LEU A 196 -4.46 4.12 7.36
C LEU A 196 -5.07 4.97 6.24
N PRO A 197 -6.24 5.60 6.46
CA PRO A 197 -7.23 5.20 7.46
C PRO A 197 -7.82 3.83 7.12
N TRP A 198 -8.00 2.97 8.13
CA TRP A 198 -8.58 1.65 7.95
C TRP A 198 -10.10 1.67 8.08
N ASP A 199 -10.76 0.68 7.49
CA ASP A 199 -12.21 0.56 7.46
C ASP A 199 -12.74 -0.05 8.76
N THR A 200 -12.95 0.81 9.76
CA THR A 200 -13.52 0.40 11.06
C THR A 200 -14.95 -0.11 10.93
N GLU A 201 -15.73 0.44 10.00
CA GLU A 201 -17.15 0.12 9.88
C GLU A 201 -17.33 -1.33 9.42
N THR A 202 -16.63 -1.73 8.36
CA THR A 202 -16.70 -3.10 7.82
C THR A 202 -16.22 -4.14 8.84
N VAL A 203 -15.19 -3.83 9.62
CA VAL A 203 -14.64 -4.79 10.60
C VAL A 203 -15.48 -4.87 11.89
N CYS A 204 -16.17 -3.80 12.27
CA CYS A 204 -17.00 -3.79 13.48
C CYS A 204 -18.42 -4.34 13.27
N LYS A 205 -18.93 -4.27 12.04
CA LYS A 205 -20.26 -4.75 11.67
C LYS A 205 -20.37 -6.27 11.81
#